data_AF-A0A097IDX7-F1
#
_entry.id   AF-A0A097IDX7-F1
#
_cell.length_a   1.000
_cell.length_b   1.000
_cell.length_c   1.000
_cell.angle_alpha   90.00
_cell.angle_beta   90.00
_cell.angle_gamma   90.00
#
_symmetry.space_group_name_H-M   'P 1'
#
loop_
_entity.id
_entity.type
_entity.pdbx_description
1 polymer ?
#
loop_
_entity_poly.entity_id
_entity_poly.type
_entity_poly.pdbx_seq_one_letter_code
_entity_poly.pdbx_strand_id
1 'polypeptide(L)'
;MSAIKYQFGEIEASSGDIRSTSARIGSELDDLKRQLQPMVESWEGDASTAYQAAQAQWDQAALELNTILSTIADTLSEGNSNMSDINRRAAASWQ
;
A
#
# COMPACT_ATOMS: atom_id res chain seq x y z
N MET A 1 17.51 6.35 23.94
CA MET A 1 16.78 7.18 22.95
C MET A 1 17.11 6.86 21.49
N SER A 2 18.32 6.38 21.11
CA SER A 2 18.64 6.10 19.69
C SER A 2 17.90 4.90 19.06
N ALA A 3 17.62 3.83 19.81
CA ALA A 3 16.93 2.65 19.26
C ALA A 3 15.50 2.95 18.77
N ILE A 4 14.75 3.75 19.54
CA ILE A 4 13.38 4.17 19.18
C ILE A 4 13.37 4.99 17.88
N LYS A 5 14.33 5.92 17.70
CA LYS A 5 14.47 6.69 16.44
C LYS A 5 14.82 5.83 15.23
N TYR A 6 15.66 4.81 15.42
CA TYR A 6 16.06 3.89 14.34
C TYR A 6 14.87 3.07 13.85
N GLN A 7 14.07 2.51 14.78
CA GLN A 7 12.84 1.81 14.44
C GLN A 7 11.88 2.69 13.60
N PHE A 8 11.74 3.98 13.91
CA PHE A 8 10.86 4.87 13.13
C PHE A 8 11.31 5.06 11.67
N GLY A 9 12.61 5.28 11.45
CA GLY A 9 13.14 5.44 10.10
C GLY A 9 12.97 4.19 9.23
N GLU A 10 13.15 3.00 9.81
CA GLU A 10 12.94 1.73 9.09
C GLU A 10 11.48 1.49 8.71
N ILE A 11 10.53 1.83 9.59
CA ILE A 11 9.11 1.61 9.29
C ILE A 11 8.60 2.64 8.27
N GLU A 12 9.08 3.90 8.30
CA GLU A 12 8.75 4.90 7.26
C GLU A 12 9.29 4.48 5.89
N ALA A 13 10.55 4.02 5.83
CA ALA A 13 11.15 3.50 4.62
C ALA A 13 10.37 2.29 4.07
N SER A 14 10.06 1.33 4.94
CA SER A 14 9.25 0.15 4.57
C SER A 14 7.87 0.56 4.06
N SER A 15 7.22 1.55 4.69
CA SER A 15 5.92 2.06 4.23
C SER A 15 6.01 2.69 2.83
N GLY A 16 7.09 3.42 2.55
CA GLY A 16 7.37 3.98 1.22
C GLY A 16 7.59 2.91 0.16
N ASP A 17 8.42 1.90 0.46
CA ASP A 17 8.72 0.78 -0.45
C ASP A 17 7.46 0.00 -0.79
N ILE A 18 6.60 -0.20 0.20
CA ILE A 18 5.36 -0.92 0.01
C ILE A 18 4.36 -0.10 -0.83
N ARG A 19 4.21 1.20 -0.59
CA ARG A 19 3.38 2.09 -1.45
C ARG A 19 3.88 2.08 -2.90
N SER A 20 5.20 2.15 -3.09
CA SER A 20 5.84 2.06 -4.41
C SER A 20 5.53 0.73 -5.11
N THR A 21 5.66 -0.38 -4.37
CA THR A 21 5.37 -1.72 -4.88
C THR A 21 3.90 -1.87 -5.27
N SER A 22 2.97 -1.36 -4.45
CA SER A 22 1.54 -1.40 -4.77
C SER A 22 1.19 -0.56 -6.00
N ALA A 23 1.79 0.63 -6.14
CA ALA A 23 1.64 1.46 -7.34
C ALA A 23 2.17 0.75 -8.59
N ARG A 24 3.32 0.07 -8.49
CA ARG A 24 3.88 -0.73 -9.60
C ARG A 24 2.94 -1.87 -10.00
N ILE A 25 2.42 -2.62 -9.03
CA ILE A 25 1.44 -3.70 -9.29
C ILE A 25 0.21 -3.12 -10.01
N GLY A 26 -0.32 -1.98 -9.54
CA GLY A 26 -1.44 -1.30 -10.21
C GLY A 26 -1.13 -0.96 -11.67
N SER A 27 0.05 -0.39 -11.93
CA SER A 27 0.47 -0.07 -13.31
C SER A 27 0.63 -1.31 -14.19
N GLU A 28 1.18 -2.40 -13.66
CA GLU A 28 1.34 -3.67 -14.40
C GLU A 28 -0.01 -4.30 -14.73
N LEU A 29 -0.99 -4.21 -13.81
CA LEU A 29 -2.36 -4.68 -14.05
C LEU A 29 -3.08 -3.83 -15.09
N ASP A 30 -2.91 -2.50 -15.06
CA ASP A 30 -3.46 -1.60 -16.08
C ASP A 30 -2.82 -1.83 -17.46
N ASP A 31 -1.50 -2.06 -17.50
CA ASP A 31 -0.80 -2.46 -18.71
C ASP A 31 -1.32 -3.79 -19.26
N LEU A 32 -1.52 -4.78 -18.40
CA LEU A 32 -2.08 -6.07 -18.77
C LEU A 32 -3.49 -5.91 -19.34
N LYS A 33 -4.37 -5.13 -18.68
CA LYS A 33 -5.72 -4.84 -19.18
C LYS A 33 -5.69 -4.20 -20.58
N ARG A 34 -4.81 -3.22 -20.80
CA ARG A 34 -4.65 -2.57 -22.11
C ARG A 34 -4.22 -3.56 -23.19
N GLN A 35 -3.28 -4.45 -22.87
CA GLN A 35 -2.79 -5.47 -23.80
C GLN A 35 -3.86 -6.52 -24.13
N LEU A 36 -4.69 -6.87 -23.14
CA LEU A 36 -5.76 -7.86 -23.31
C LEU A 36 -6.99 -7.29 -24.01
N GLN A 37 -7.22 -5.98 -23.97
CA GLN A 37 -8.40 -5.32 -24.51
C GLN A 37 -8.83 -5.79 -25.92
N PRO A 38 -7.94 -5.90 -26.94
CA PRO A 38 -8.32 -6.42 -28.25
C PRO A 38 -8.67 -7.93 -28.27
N MET A 39 -8.08 -8.74 -27.39
CA MET A 39 -8.45 -10.16 -27.25
C MET A 39 -9.80 -10.31 -26.53
N VAL A 40 -10.06 -9.46 -25.55
CA VAL A 40 -11.33 -9.44 -24.80
C VAL A 40 -12.50 -9.11 -25.73
N GLU A 41 -12.31 -8.21 -26.69
CA GLU A 41 -13.31 -7.90 -27.73
C GLU A 41 -13.64 -9.12 -28.62
N SER A 42 -12.71 -10.07 -28.76
CA SER A 42 -12.91 -11.30 -29.52
C SER A 42 -13.47 -12.47 -28.69
N TRP A 43 -13.49 -12.35 -27.36
CA TRP A 43 -13.96 -13.39 -26.46
C TRP A 43 -15.47 -13.33 -26.30
N GLU A 44 -16.17 -14.36 -26.77
CA GLU A 44 -17.59 -14.56 -26.57
C GLU A 44 -17.87 -15.68 -25.56
N GLY A 45 -19.03 -15.63 -24.90
CA GLY A 45 -19.49 -16.69 -23.99
C GLY A 45 -18.62 -16.87 -22.73
N ASP A 46 -18.24 -18.11 -22.44
CA ASP A 46 -17.57 -18.50 -21.18
C ASP A 46 -16.20 -17.84 -20.98
N ALA A 47 -15.47 -17.56 -22.06
CA ALA A 47 -14.17 -16.90 -22.00
C ALA A 47 -14.27 -15.45 -21.49
N SER A 48 -15.32 -14.73 -21.90
CA SER A 48 -15.59 -13.36 -21.42
C SER A 48 -15.91 -13.36 -19.93
N THR A 49 -16.73 -14.30 -19.47
CA THR A 49 -17.08 -14.47 -18.05
C THR A 49 -15.85 -14.78 -17.20
N ALA A 50 -14.99 -15.71 -17.65
CA ALA A 50 -13.77 -16.09 -16.94
C ALA A 50 -12.79 -14.90 -16.83
N TYR A 51 -12.63 -14.13 -17.91
CA TYR A 51 -11.82 -12.92 -17.89
C TYR A 51 -12.34 -11.87 -16.92
N GLN A 52 -13.65 -11.57 -16.95
CA GLN A 52 -14.24 -10.59 -16.03
C GLN A 52 -14.07 -10.99 -14.57
N ALA A 53 -14.19 -12.29 -14.26
CA ALA A 53 -13.93 -12.81 -12.91
C ALA A 53 -12.46 -12.63 -12.49
N ALA A 54 -11.52 -12.97 -13.37
CA ALA A 54 -10.09 -12.75 -13.11
C ALA A 54 -9.76 -11.27 -12.93
N GLN A 55 -10.37 -10.40 -13.76
CA GLN A 55 -10.19 -8.96 -13.68
C GLN A 55 -10.69 -8.37 -12.38
N ALA A 56 -11.90 -8.75 -11.95
CA ALA A 56 -12.43 -8.35 -10.66
C ALA A 56 -11.55 -8.82 -9.50
N GLN A 57 -11.00 -10.03 -9.58
CA GLN A 57 -10.15 -10.59 -8.53
C GLN A 57 -8.86 -9.81 -8.34
N TRP A 58 -8.13 -9.51 -9.43
CA TRP A 58 -6.87 -8.76 -9.29
C TRP A 58 -7.12 -7.30 -8.89
N ASP A 59 -8.24 -6.70 -9.32
CA ASP A 59 -8.59 -5.31 -8.96
C ASP A 59 -8.91 -5.20 -7.47
N GLN A 60 -9.66 -6.17 -6.95
CA GLN A 60 -9.96 -6.27 -5.52
C GLN A 60 -8.67 -6.47 -4.71
N ALA A 61 -7.79 -7.38 -5.14
CA ALA A 61 -6.52 -7.63 -4.45
C ALA A 61 -5.62 -6.38 -4.41
N ALA A 62 -5.57 -5.61 -5.50
CA ALA A 62 -4.83 -4.36 -5.55
C ALA A 62 -5.42 -3.29 -4.60
N LEU A 63 -6.75 -3.20 -4.52
CA LEU A 63 -7.43 -2.27 -3.61
C LEU A 63 -7.22 -2.63 -2.14
N GLU A 64 -7.32 -3.92 -1.80
CA GLU A 64 -7.08 -4.42 -0.44
C GLU A 64 -5.64 -4.17 -0.01
N LEU A 65 -4.68 -4.46 -0.89
CA LEU A 65 -3.28 -4.16 -0.65
C LEU A 65 -3.12 -2.66 -0.37
N ASN A 66 -3.57 -1.77 -1.25
CA ASN A 66 -3.49 -0.32 -1.01
C ASN A 66 -4.08 0.11 0.35
N THR A 67 -5.23 -0.46 0.73
CA THR A 67 -5.92 -0.14 1.99
C THR A 67 -5.11 -0.55 3.22
N ILE A 68 -4.58 -1.78 3.23
CA ILE A 68 -3.74 -2.30 4.33
C ILE A 68 -2.52 -1.38 4.51
N LEU A 69 -1.91 -0.97 3.41
CA LEU A 69 -0.67 -0.19 3.44
C LEU A 69 -0.88 1.25 3.85
N SER A 70 -2.00 1.86 3.43
CA SER A 70 -2.42 3.15 3.98
C SER A 70 -2.62 3.05 5.49
N THR A 71 -3.33 2.01 5.95
CA THR A 71 -3.61 1.79 7.38
C THR A 71 -2.33 1.65 8.19
N ILE A 72 -1.34 0.88 7.71
CA ILE A 72 -0.04 0.71 8.37
C ILE A 72 0.69 2.05 8.46
N ALA A 73 0.73 2.80 7.36
CA ALA A 73 1.41 4.09 7.32
C ALA A 73 0.76 5.13 8.24
N ASP A 74 -0.57 5.17 8.29
CA ASP A 74 -1.33 6.10 9.15
C ASP A 74 -1.11 5.75 10.63
N THR A 75 -1.17 4.46 10.97
CA THR A 75 -0.90 3.95 12.34
C THR A 75 0.51 4.30 12.80
N LEU A 76 1.50 4.16 11.91
CA LEU A 76 2.88 4.52 12.21
C LEU A 76 3.03 6.03 12.46
N SER A 77 2.44 6.86 11.59
CA SER A 77 2.49 8.32 11.70
C SER A 77 1.89 8.80 13.02
N GLU A 78 0.74 8.24 13.41
CA GLU A 78 0.09 8.54 14.68
C GLU A 78 0.97 8.13 15.88
N GLY A 79 1.54 6.92 15.83
CA GLY A 79 2.49 6.44 16.84
C GLY A 79 3.73 7.34 16.99
N ASN A 80 4.29 7.79 15.86
CA ASN A 80 5.44 8.69 15.83
C ASN A 80 5.11 10.06 16.45
N SER A 81 3.97 10.65 16.09
CA SER A 81 3.50 11.93 16.67
C SER A 81 3.36 11.82 18.19
N ASN A 82 2.65 10.79 18.66
CA ASN A 82 2.44 10.54 20.09
C ASN A 82 3.75 10.35 20.86
N MET A 83 4.68 9.56 20.32
CA MET A 83 5.98 9.32 20.97
C MET A 83 6.86 10.58 20.98
N SER A 84 6.83 11.38 19.92
CA SER A 84 7.58 12.64 19.84
C SER A 84 7.11 13.64 20.90
N ASP A 85 5.81 13.70 21.15
CA ASP A 85 5.21 14.55 22.17
C ASP A 85 5.52 14.06 23.58
N ILE A 86 5.47 12.74 23.82
CA ILE A 86 5.90 12.14 25.09
C ILE A 86 7.35 12.48 25.38
N ASN A 87 8.24 12.32 24.39
CA ASN A 87 9.66 12.64 24.56
C ASN A 87 9.90 14.14 24.79
N ARG A 88 9.15 15.03 24.12
CA ARG A 88 9.22 16.48 24.34
C ARG A 88 8.82 16.85 25.76
N ARG A 89 7.71 16.29 26.27
CA ARG A 89 7.24 16.51 27.65
C ARG A 89 8.21 15.95 28.68
N ALA A 90 8.73 14.74 28.44
CA ALA A 90 9.75 14.15 29.29
C ALA A 90 11.03 15.00 29.30
N ALA A 91 11.52 15.50 28.17
CA ALA A 91 12.69 16.39 28.15
C ALA A 91 12.44 17.71 28.91
N ALA A 92 11.24 18.29 28.77
CA ALA A 92 10.86 19.51 29.47
C ALA A 92 10.72 19.31 30.99
N SER A 93 10.41 18.10 31.47
CA SER A 93 10.28 17.83 32.90
C SER A 93 11.62 17.59 33.61
N TRP A 94 12.74 17.58 32.88
CA TRP A 94 14.10 17.40 33.41
C TRP A 94 14.91 18.71 33.35
N GLN A 95 14.28 19.82 32.94
CA GLN A 95 14.79 21.19 33.10
C GLN A 95 14.14 21.83 34.32
#